data_AF-A0A941PQJ6-F1
#
_entry.id   AF-A0A941PQJ6-F1
#
_cell.length_a   1.000
_cell.length_b   1.000
_cell.length_c   1.000
_cell.angle_alpha   90.00
_cell.angle_beta   90.00
_cell.angle_gamma   90.00
#
_symmetry.space_group_name_H-M   'P 1'
#
loop_
_entity.id
_entity.type
_entity.pdbx_description
1 polymer ?
#
loop_
_entity_poly.entity_id
_entity_poly.type
_entity_poly.pdbx_seq_one_letter_code
_entity_poly.pdbx_strand_id
1 'polypeptide(L)'
;MANRVLGVLLIVGAIVTGLYWWSYFGGGDVMATHERWYTAFESSFPMADGWMALCMAAAGAGYVMQRAWAAPLGLMAGSALIYLAAMDVTFNVENGMYALASANAAMKFEIFINGTTLILGVWTLIASWPRAKQ
;
A
#
# COMPACT_ATOMS: atom_id res chain seq x y z
N MET A 1 -1.53 -4.63 22.89
CA MET A 1 -1.74 -3.26 22.35
C MET A 1 -1.18 -3.09 20.94
N ALA A 2 0.07 -3.49 20.66
CA ALA A 2 0.72 -3.33 19.34
C ALA A 2 -0.12 -3.84 18.14
N ASN A 3 -0.76 -5.01 18.26
CA ASN A 3 -1.60 -5.55 17.18
C ASN A 3 -2.81 -4.67 16.86
N ARG A 4 -3.39 -3.97 17.85
CA ARG A 4 -4.54 -3.08 17.59
C ARG A 4 -4.12 -1.82 16.82
N VAL A 5 -2.94 -1.27 17.13
CA VAL A 5 -2.38 -0.12 16.40
C VAL A 5 -2.15 -0.50 14.94
N LEU A 6 -1.48 -1.63 14.69
CA LEU A 6 -1.33 -2.17 13.35
C LEU A 6 -2.69 -2.35 12.65
N GLY A 7 -3.68 -2.88 13.37
CA GLY A 7 -5.01 -3.08 12.81
C GLY A 7 -5.70 -1.79 12.36
N VAL A 8 -5.59 -0.72 13.16
CA VAL A 8 -6.10 0.61 12.79
C VAL A 8 -5.34 1.16 11.58
N LEU A 9 -4.01 1.03 11.55
CA LEU A 9 -3.20 1.49 10.43
C LEU A 9 -3.54 0.77 9.12
N LEU A 10 -3.83 -0.52 9.16
CA LEU A 10 -4.27 -1.28 7.99
C LEU A 10 -5.64 -0.82 7.47
N ILE A 11 -6.59 -0.52 8.37
CA ILE A 11 -7.90 0.03 7.98
C ILE A 11 -7.72 1.42 7.35
N VAL A 12 -6.92 2.29 7.98
CA VAL A 12 -6.62 3.62 7.44
C VAL A 12 -5.95 3.49 6.08
N GLY A 13 -4.97 2.60 5.93
CA GLY A 13 -4.29 2.35 4.66
C GLY A 13 -5.27 1.91 3.57
N ALA A 14 -6.18 0.98 3.85
CA ALA A 14 -7.20 0.55 2.89
C ALA A 14 -8.12 1.71 2.44
N ILE A 15 -8.50 2.60 3.37
CA ILE A 15 -9.28 3.80 3.06
C ILE A 15 -8.47 4.75 2.18
N VAL A 16 -7.20 5.00 2.53
CA VAL A 16 -6.30 5.86 1.77
C VAL A 16 -6.09 5.32 0.34
N THR A 17 -5.94 4.00 0.16
CA THR A 17 -5.87 3.38 -1.17
C THR A 17 -7.14 3.67 -1.99
N GLY A 18 -8.33 3.55 -1.39
CA GLY A 18 -9.57 3.92 -2.06
C GLY A 18 -9.64 5.40 -2.45
N LEU A 19 -9.19 6.30 -1.56
CA LEU A 19 -9.13 7.74 -1.81
C LEU A 19 -8.09 8.11 -2.88
N TYR A 20 -6.96 7.40 -2.92
CA TYR A 20 -5.94 7.56 -3.96
C TYR A 20 -6.54 7.29 -5.33
N TRP A 21 -7.19 6.14 -5.53
CA TRP A 21 -7.81 5.80 -6.80
C TRP A 21 -8.97 6.73 -7.18
N TRP A 22 -9.75 7.18 -6.19
CA TRP A 22 -10.76 8.21 -6.42
C TRP A 22 -10.15 9.51 -6.95
N SER A 23 -9.06 9.98 -6.34
CA SER A 23 -8.34 11.17 -6.79
C SER A 23 -7.71 10.97 -8.17
N TYR A 24 -7.07 9.82 -8.39
CA TYR A 24 -6.42 9.45 -9.65
C TYR A 24 -7.39 9.49 -10.83
N PHE A 25 -8.57 8.86 -10.71
CA PHE A 25 -9.56 8.81 -11.80
C PHE A 25 -10.47 10.05 -11.88
N GLY A 26 -10.67 10.75 -10.77
CA GLY A 26 -11.59 11.90 -10.71
C GLY A 26 -10.93 13.23 -11.10
N GLY A 27 -9.75 13.52 -10.53
CA GLY A 27 -9.05 14.80 -10.67
C GLY A 27 -7.65 14.73 -11.25
N GLY A 28 -6.98 13.57 -11.14
CA GLY A 28 -5.60 13.40 -11.56
C GLY A 28 -4.56 14.10 -10.67
N ASP A 29 -4.97 14.62 -9.50
CA ASP A 29 -4.10 15.40 -8.60
C ASP A 29 -2.89 14.60 -8.07
N VAL A 30 -3.03 13.28 -8.04
CA VAL A 30 -1.98 12.35 -7.60
C VAL A 30 -1.13 11.81 -8.74
N MET A 31 -1.39 12.19 -9.99
CA MET A 31 -0.58 11.78 -11.14
C MET A 31 0.72 12.56 -11.17
N ALA A 32 1.86 11.86 -11.15
CA ALA A 32 3.16 12.51 -11.30
C ALA A 32 3.36 13.09 -12.71
N THR A 33 2.72 12.49 -13.72
CA THR A 33 2.71 12.95 -15.11
C THR A 33 1.46 12.45 -15.84
N HIS A 34 1.09 13.06 -16.96
CA HIS A 34 -0.05 12.62 -17.79
C HIS A 34 0.40 11.82 -19.02
N GLU A 35 1.67 11.44 -19.09
CA GLU A 35 2.18 10.65 -20.19
C GLU A 35 1.49 9.30 -20.31
N ARG A 36 1.33 8.81 -21.55
CA ARG A 36 0.59 7.58 -21.82
C ARG A 36 1.23 6.35 -21.17
N TRP A 37 2.56 6.28 -21.12
CA TRP A 37 3.27 5.13 -20.53
C TRP A 37 3.08 5.07 -19.01
N TYR A 38 3.07 6.23 -18.34
CA TYR A 38 2.82 6.35 -16.91
C TYR A 38 1.38 5.96 -16.58
N THR A 39 0.42 6.55 -17.30
CA THR A 39 -1.01 6.25 -17.08
C THR A 39 -1.35 4.81 -17.41
N ALA A 40 -0.71 4.19 -18.41
CA ALA A 40 -0.89 2.77 -18.71
C ALA A 40 -0.33 1.85 -17.61
N PHE A 41 0.80 2.22 -17.00
CA PHE A 41 1.36 1.49 -15.86
C PHE A 41 0.43 1.60 -14.65
N GLU A 42 0.12 2.81 -14.20
CA GLU A 42 -0.71 3.08 -13.03
C GLU A 42 -2.10 2.44 -13.16
N SER A 43 -2.80 2.66 -14.28
CA SER A 43 -4.15 2.13 -14.49
C SER A 43 -4.24 0.59 -14.55
N SER A 44 -3.11 -0.13 -14.51
CA SER A 44 -3.08 -1.59 -14.39
C SER A 44 -3.27 -2.10 -12.95
N PHE A 45 -3.08 -1.24 -11.95
CA PHE A 45 -3.10 -1.62 -10.53
C PHE A 45 -4.46 -1.57 -9.79
N PRO A 46 -5.55 -0.92 -10.24
CA PRO A 46 -6.77 -0.78 -9.43
C PRO A 46 -7.33 -2.10 -8.87
N MET A 47 -7.28 -3.18 -9.66
CA MET A 47 -7.73 -4.50 -9.21
C MET A 47 -6.76 -5.14 -8.21
N ALA A 48 -5.46 -5.01 -8.42
CA ALA A 48 -4.44 -5.53 -7.50
C ALA A 48 -4.49 -4.79 -6.16
N ASP A 49 -4.60 -3.47 -6.22
CA ASP A 49 -4.75 -2.58 -5.07
C ASP A 49 -6.06 -2.81 -4.34
N GLY A 50 -7.14 -3.09 -5.06
CA GLY A 50 -8.42 -3.47 -4.47
C GLY A 50 -8.32 -4.75 -3.64
N TRP A 51 -7.60 -5.77 -4.14
CA TRP A 51 -7.34 -7.00 -3.38
C TRP A 51 -6.47 -6.73 -2.15
N MET A 52 -5.41 -5.93 -2.30
CA MET A 52 -4.54 -5.51 -1.20
C MET A 52 -5.36 -4.80 -0.13
N ALA A 53 -6.15 -3.80 -0.49
CA ALA A 53 -6.98 -3.01 0.41
C ALA A 53 -8.03 -3.87 1.13
N LEU A 54 -8.64 -4.85 0.43
CA LEU A 54 -9.56 -5.81 1.05
C LEU A 54 -8.85 -6.65 2.12
N CYS A 55 -7.66 -7.18 1.81
CA CYS A 55 -6.86 -7.94 2.77
C CYS A 55 -6.46 -7.08 3.97
N MET A 56 -6.05 -5.83 3.74
CA MET A 56 -5.71 -4.87 4.79
C MET A 56 -6.91 -4.57 5.68
N ALA A 57 -8.07 -4.25 5.12
CA ALA A 57 -9.29 -3.95 5.87
C ALA A 57 -9.74 -5.15 6.72
N ALA A 58 -9.73 -6.35 6.12
CA ALA A 58 -10.05 -7.58 6.83
C ALA A 58 -9.04 -7.80 7.96
N ALA A 59 -7.75 -7.95 7.65
CA ALA A 59 -6.70 -8.16 8.65
C ALA A 59 -6.75 -7.11 9.77
N GLY A 60 -6.97 -5.85 9.41
CA GLY A 60 -7.10 -4.75 10.34
C GLY A 60 -8.27 -4.90 11.30
N ALA A 61 -9.46 -5.21 10.79
CA ALA A 61 -10.62 -5.53 11.62
C ALA A 61 -10.34 -6.73 12.54
N GLY A 62 -9.70 -7.77 12.02
CA GLY A 62 -9.33 -8.95 12.80
C GLY A 62 -8.37 -8.63 13.94
N TYR A 63 -7.37 -7.79 13.68
CA TYR A 63 -6.42 -7.34 14.69
C TYR A 63 -7.06 -6.45 15.75
N VAL A 64 -7.94 -5.52 15.38
CA VAL A 64 -8.69 -4.69 16.33
C VAL A 64 -9.58 -5.57 17.22
N MET A 65 -10.27 -6.54 16.62
CA MET A 65 -11.17 -7.48 17.29
C MET A 65 -10.45 -8.65 17.97
N GLN A 66 -9.11 -8.74 17.86
CA GLN A 66 -8.28 -9.83 18.40
C GLN A 66 -8.72 -11.23 17.92
N ARG A 67 -8.98 -11.39 16.62
CA ARG A 67 -9.42 -12.65 16.01
C ARG A 67 -8.28 -13.40 15.34
N ALA A 68 -8.31 -14.73 15.40
CA ALA A 68 -7.27 -15.60 14.84
C ALA A 68 -7.15 -15.52 13.30
N TRP A 69 -8.26 -15.18 12.61
CA TRP A 69 -8.26 -14.99 11.17
C TRP A 69 -7.48 -13.74 10.71
N ALA A 70 -7.07 -12.85 11.63
CA ALA A 70 -6.29 -11.66 11.30
C ALA A 70 -4.91 -12.00 10.70
N ALA A 71 -4.23 -13.02 11.24
CA ALA A 71 -2.89 -13.40 10.84
C ALA A 71 -2.81 -13.87 9.37
N PRO A 72 -3.61 -14.84 8.88
CA PRO A 72 -3.52 -15.26 7.47
C PRO A 72 -3.87 -14.12 6.50
N LEU A 73 -4.85 -13.27 6.82
CA LEU A 73 -5.18 -12.09 6.02
C LEU A 73 -4.07 -11.03 6.08
N GLY A 74 -3.41 -10.88 7.22
CA GLY A 74 -2.27 -10.00 7.40
C GLY A 74 -1.04 -10.46 6.61
N LEU A 75 -0.79 -11.77 6.48
CA LEU A 75 0.26 -12.26 5.59
C LEU A 75 0.00 -11.88 4.12
N MET A 76 -1.25 -12.04 3.65
CA MET A 76 -1.64 -11.64 2.30
C MET A 76 -1.50 -10.13 2.09
N ALA A 77 -2.01 -9.32 3.04
CA ALA A 77 -1.88 -7.86 3.00
C ALA A 77 -0.41 -7.40 3.02
N GLY A 78 0.39 -7.95 3.93
CA GLY A 78 1.80 -7.61 4.09
C GLY A 78 2.62 -7.95 2.84
N SER A 79 2.40 -9.12 2.25
CA SER A 79 3.05 -9.50 1.00
C SER A 79 2.66 -8.60 -0.16
N ALA A 80 1.36 -8.28 -0.30
CA ALA A 80 0.87 -7.40 -1.36
C ALA A 80 1.46 -5.99 -1.24
N LEU A 81 1.49 -5.42 -0.04
CA LEU A 81 2.10 -4.11 0.24
C LEU A 81 3.60 -4.08 -0.14
N ILE A 82 4.38 -5.09 0.28
CA ILE A 82 5.81 -5.16 -0.05
C ILE A 82 6.02 -5.27 -1.56
N TYR A 83 5.22 -6.11 -2.23
CA TYR A 83 5.32 -6.29 -3.68
C TYR A 83 4.96 -5.01 -4.44
N LEU A 84 3.89 -4.32 -4.05
CA LEU A 84 3.49 -3.04 -4.63
C LEU A 84 4.60 -2.00 -4.49
N ALA A 85 5.11 -1.80 -3.26
CA ALA A 85 6.20 -0.86 -3.01
C ALA A 85 7.45 -1.20 -3.85
N ALA A 86 7.78 -2.48 -4.01
CA ALA A 86 8.90 -2.89 -4.84
C ALA A 86 8.67 -2.57 -6.33
N MET A 87 7.45 -2.79 -6.85
CA MET A 87 7.10 -2.44 -8.22
C MET A 87 7.19 -0.94 -8.45
N ASP A 88 6.58 -0.13 -7.59
CA ASP A 88 6.56 1.33 -7.73
C ASP A 88 7.97 1.91 -7.63
N VAL A 89 8.76 1.45 -6.66
CA VAL A 89 10.16 1.88 -6.54
C VAL A 89 10.96 1.52 -7.78
N THR A 90 10.80 0.31 -8.30
CA THR A 90 11.50 -0.12 -9.51
C THR A 90 11.10 0.75 -10.69
N PHE A 91 9.80 0.95 -10.91
CA PHE A 91 9.28 1.78 -11.98
C PHE A 91 9.81 3.22 -11.91
N ASN A 92 9.79 3.82 -10.72
CA ASN A 92 10.29 5.18 -10.50
C ASN A 92 11.79 5.32 -10.77
N VAL A 93 12.59 4.33 -10.35
CA VAL A 93 14.04 4.32 -10.58
C VAL A 93 14.33 4.18 -12.07
N GLU A 94 13.72 3.19 -12.73
CA GLU A 94 13.95 2.90 -14.16
C GLU A 94 13.53 4.07 -15.07
N ASN A 95 12.52 4.84 -14.68
CA ASN A 95 12.03 5.99 -15.45
C ASN A 95 12.56 7.34 -14.93
N GLY A 96 13.49 7.35 -13.97
CA GLY A 96 14.11 8.58 -13.43
C GLY A 96 13.13 9.52 -12.72
N MET A 97 11.97 9.03 -12.29
CA MET A 97 10.87 9.85 -11.79
C MET A 97 11.19 10.53 -10.46
N TYR A 98 12.02 9.94 -9.61
CA TYR A 98 12.43 10.56 -8.34
C TYR A 98 13.16 11.90 -8.51
N ALA A 99 13.73 12.20 -9.68
CA ALA A 99 14.29 13.52 -9.95
C ALA A 99 13.22 14.64 -9.93
N LEU A 100 11.97 14.29 -10.28
CA LEU A 100 10.83 15.21 -10.28
C LEU A 100 10.40 15.60 -8.87
N ALA A 101 10.79 14.85 -7.83
CA ALA A 101 10.36 15.06 -6.46
C ALA A 101 10.76 16.42 -5.88
N SER A 102 11.74 17.13 -6.45
CA SER A 102 12.08 18.48 -6.01
C SER A 102 10.96 19.50 -6.28
N ALA A 103 10.31 19.38 -7.43
CA ALA A 103 9.34 20.35 -7.95
C ALA A 103 7.90 19.82 -8.07
N ASN A 104 7.69 18.50 -8.03
CA ASN A 104 6.40 17.86 -8.21
C ASN A 104 5.84 17.32 -6.87
N ALA A 105 4.69 17.84 -6.45
CA ALA A 105 4.04 17.45 -5.20
C ALA A 105 3.48 16.01 -5.23
N ALA A 106 2.96 15.56 -6.38
CA ALA A 106 2.47 14.19 -6.55
C ALA A 106 3.61 13.19 -6.39
N MET A 107 4.78 13.47 -6.97
CA MET A 107 5.96 12.61 -6.81
C MET A 107 6.46 12.55 -5.36
N LYS A 108 6.41 13.67 -4.62
CA LYS A 108 6.73 13.66 -3.17
C LYS A 108 5.76 12.76 -2.39
N PHE A 109 4.49 12.83 -2.75
CA PHE A 109 3.45 12.02 -2.13
C PHE A 109 3.63 10.54 -2.46
N GLU A 110 3.99 10.20 -3.68
CA GLU A 110 4.28 8.82 -4.10
C GLU A 110 5.54 8.26 -3.40
N ILE A 111 6.59 9.05 -3.19
CA ILE A 111 7.73 8.62 -2.34
C ILE A 111 7.27 8.28 -0.90
N PHE A 112 6.36 9.10 -0.36
CA PHE A 112 5.76 8.82 0.96
C PHE A 112 4.92 7.53 0.94
N ILE A 113 4.14 7.29 -0.12
CA ILE A 113 3.42 6.04 -0.31
C ILE A 113 4.41 4.86 -0.35
N ASN A 114 5.44 4.89 -1.20
CA ASN A 114 6.41 3.80 -1.31
C ASN A 114 7.05 3.45 0.04
N GLY A 115 7.48 4.46 0.80
CA GLY A 115 8.05 4.25 2.13
C GLY A 115 7.06 3.68 3.13
N THR A 116 5.85 4.24 3.21
CA THR A 116 4.83 3.79 4.16
C THR A 116 4.28 2.42 3.83
N THR A 117 4.03 2.13 2.55
CA THR A 117 3.62 0.81 2.04
C THR A 117 4.66 -0.25 2.38
N LEU A 118 5.95 0.02 2.15
CA LEU A 118 7.01 -0.92 2.50
C LEU A 118 7.09 -1.18 4.00
N ILE A 119 7.10 -0.11 4.82
CA ILE A 119 7.19 -0.23 6.28
C ILE A 119 5.98 -0.97 6.85
N LEU A 120 4.77 -0.59 6.43
CA LEU A 120 3.53 -1.22 6.87
C LEU A 120 3.47 -2.67 6.42
N GLY A 121 3.90 -2.97 5.19
CA GLY A 121 3.98 -4.31 4.65
C GLY A 121 4.90 -5.22 5.47
N VAL A 122 6.13 -4.77 5.73
CA VAL A 122 7.11 -5.51 6.56
C VAL A 122 6.59 -5.71 7.99
N TRP A 123 6.06 -4.66 8.63
CA TRP A 123 5.49 -4.79 9.98
C TRP A 123 4.33 -5.78 10.00
N THR A 124 3.42 -5.70 9.02
CA THR A 124 2.28 -6.62 8.91
C THR A 124 2.75 -8.05 8.74
N LEU A 125 3.71 -8.29 7.86
CA LEU A 125 4.25 -9.63 7.61
C LEU A 125 4.87 -10.23 8.88
N ILE A 126 5.70 -9.46 9.60
CA ILE A 126 6.33 -9.90 10.86
C ILE A 126 5.27 -10.16 11.95
N ALA A 127 4.27 -9.28 12.08
CA ALA A 127 3.21 -9.41 13.09
C ALA A 127 2.25 -10.57 12.80
N SER A 128 2.10 -10.92 11.52
CA SER A 128 1.25 -12.01 11.05
C SER A 128 1.97 -13.36 10.99
N TRP A 129 3.30 -13.35 11.09
CA TRP A 129 4.10 -14.56 10.93
C TRP A 129 3.76 -15.58 12.02
N PRO A 130 3.48 -16.85 11.66
CA PRO A 130 3.24 -17.89 12.64
C PRO A 130 4.46 -18.02 13.56
N ARG A 131 4.28 -17.78 14.86
CA ARG A 131 5.31 -18.12 15.85
C ARG A 131 5.19 -19.62 16.11
N ALA A 132 6.28 -20.35 15.90
CA ALA A 132 6.35 -21.77 16.26
C ALA A 132 5.94 -21.90 17.74
N LYS A 133 5.06 -22.86 18.04
CA LYS A 133 4.85 -23.29 19.42
C LYS A 133 6.16 -23.94 19.87
N GLN A 134 6.91 -23.25 20.75
CA GLN A 134 7.95 -23.89 21.53
C GLN A 134 7.31 -24.80 22.56
#